data_AF-A0A3D3IUQ4-F1
#
_entry.id   AF-A0A3D3IUQ4-F1
#
_cell.length_a   1.000
_cell.length_b   1.000
_cell.length_c   1.000
_cell.angle_alpha   90.00
_cell.angle_beta   90.00
_cell.angle_gamma   90.00
#
_symmetry.space_group_name_H-M   'P 1'
#
loop_
_entity.id
_entity.type
_entity.pdbx_description
1 polymer ?
#
loop_
_entity_poly.entity_id
_entity_poly.type
_entity_poly.pdbx_seq_one_letter_code
_entity_poly.pdbx_strand_id
1 'polypeptide(L)'
;AIAAGILIKGPIILMVIATIIFVICVLQKSSRLFLHLRPLAGLLITMLCVAPWLISITIKSNGAFWLESIGKDMLSKVASGQESHGLPPGAHLGLLFILFLPAIVPLFHGLRYGWRTRQDRITQFLLAWIIPTWLIFEFTPTKLPHYTLPTYPAIALLAAIAISKVNWSARNVRLCFAVPIALALALNIKFLGIIGPNLPEFWLAKDLRQTLVARDMADQPLAIVGYAEPSAVFLNGTKTQLLASGGEGAGALQSGAI
;
A
#
# COMPACT_ATOMS: atom_id res chain seq x y z
N ALA A 1 -1.17 16.77 -7.69
CA ALA A 1 -1.20 15.29 -7.70
C ALA A 1 0.18 14.68 -7.50
N ILE A 2 1.16 14.93 -8.40
CA ILE A 2 2.51 14.34 -8.30
C ILE A 2 3.19 14.65 -6.95
N ALA A 3 3.25 15.92 -6.55
CA ALA A 3 3.79 16.33 -5.25
C ALA A 3 3.15 15.61 -4.06
N ALA A 4 1.81 15.50 -4.05
CA ALA A 4 1.10 14.78 -2.99
C ALA A 4 1.45 13.29 -2.98
N GLY A 5 1.57 12.65 -4.15
CA GLY A 5 2.00 11.25 -4.24
C GLY A 5 3.41 11.05 -3.69
N ILE A 6 4.33 11.97 -3.97
CA ILE A 6 5.71 11.96 -3.44
C ILE A 6 5.71 12.09 -1.91
N LEU A 7 4.92 13.01 -1.36
CA LEU A 7 4.85 13.22 0.08
C LEU A 7 4.15 12.08 0.83
N ILE A 8 3.20 11.38 0.20
CA ILE A 8 2.46 10.28 0.82
C ILE A 8 3.25 8.96 0.77
N LYS A 9 3.84 8.62 -0.39
CA LYS A 9 4.41 7.28 -0.62
C LYS A 9 5.74 7.30 -1.38
N GLY A 10 6.41 8.44 -1.40
CA GLY A 10 7.70 8.59 -2.07
C GLY A 10 7.62 8.55 -3.59
N PRO A 11 8.73 8.26 -4.28
CA PRO A 11 8.86 8.49 -5.72
C PRO A 11 8.11 7.46 -6.59
N ILE A 12 7.36 6.52 -6.02
CA ILE A 12 6.62 5.48 -6.74
C ILE A 12 5.66 6.09 -7.78
N ILE A 13 5.07 7.25 -7.49
CA ILE A 13 4.20 7.94 -8.45
C ILE A 13 4.93 8.31 -9.74
N LEU A 14 6.22 8.64 -9.67
CA LEU A 14 7.03 8.99 -10.84
C LEU A 14 7.24 7.76 -11.73
N MET A 15 7.46 6.58 -11.12
CA MET A 15 7.57 5.32 -11.85
C MET A 15 6.29 5.03 -12.65
N VAL A 16 5.12 5.16 -12.03
CA VAL A 16 3.82 4.94 -12.70
C VAL A 16 3.62 5.90 -13.87
N ILE A 17 3.93 7.19 -13.68
CA ILE A 17 3.77 8.19 -14.73
C ILE A 17 4.77 7.96 -15.87
N ALA A 18 6.03 7.63 -15.54
CA ALA A 18 7.07 7.39 -16.52
C ALA A 18 6.74 6.19 -17.41
N THR A 19 6.25 5.09 -16.84
CA THR A 19 5.86 3.91 -17.61
C THR A 19 4.67 4.18 -18.53
N ILE A 20 3.67 4.94 -18.07
CA ILE A 20 2.54 5.37 -18.91
C ILE A 20 3.04 6.18 -20.11
N ILE A 21 3.84 7.22 -19.86
CA ILE A 21 4.37 8.09 -20.91
C ILE A 21 5.20 7.27 -21.90
N PHE A 22 6.09 6.41 -21.39
CA PHE A 22 6.94 5.56 -22.21
C PHE A 22 6.12 4.66 -23.14
N VAL A 23 5.17 3.90 -22.59
CA VAL A 23 4.33 2.99 -23.39
C VAL A 23 3.53 3.76 -24.43
N ILE A 24 2.95 4.91 -24.08
CA ILE A 24 2.18 5.72 -25.02
C ILE A 24 3.05 6.32 -26.13
N CYS A 25 4.24 6.81 -25.80
CA CYS A 25 5.19 7.32 -26.79
C CYS A 25 5.63 6.22 -27.77
N VAL A 26 5.84 5.00 -27.29
CA VAL A 26 6.16 3.84 -28.14
C VAL A 26 4.97 3.48 -29.04
N LEU A 27 3.76 3.34 -28.48
CA LEU A 27 2.56 2.99 -29.24
C LEU A 27 2.20 4.04 -30.31
N GLN A 28 2.37 5.32 -30.00
CA GLN A 28 2.07 6.43 -30.91
C GLN A 28 3.25 6.82 -31.81
N LYS A 29 4.42 6.18 -31.64
CA LYS A 29 5.68 6.54 -32.31
C LYS A 29 5.98 8.04 -32.26
N SER A 30 5.68 8.68 -31.12
CA SER A 30 5.72 10.13 -30.97
C SER A 30 6.06 10.53 -29.54
N SER A 31 7.09 11.36 -29.40
CA SER A 31 7.49 11.98 -28.13
C SER A 31 6.73 13.28 -27.82
N ARG A 32 5.82 13.71 -28.71
CA ARG A 32 5.10 14.97 -28.56
C ARG A 32 4.33 15.03 -27.24
N LEU A 33 3.77 13.92 -26.77
CA LEU A 33 3.05 13.87 -25.49
C LEU A 33 3.92 14.39 -24.34
N PHE A 34 5.18 13.98 -24.26
CA PHE A 34 6.10 14.41 -23.20
C PHE A 34 6.28 15.93 -23.19
N LEU A 35 6.40 16.55 -24.36
CA LEU A 35 6.55 18.00 -24.48
C LEU A 35 5.25 18.76 -24.13
N HIS A 36 4.09 18.22 -24.50
CA HIS A 36 2.79 18.83 -24.17
C HIS A 36 2.50 18.81 -22.66
N LEU A 37 3.10 17.89 -21.90
CA LEU A 37 2.99 17.84 -20.44
C LEU A 37 3.75 18.95 -19.72
N ARG A 38 4.54 19.78 -20.43
CA ARG A 38 5.34 20.87 -19.86
C ARG A 38 6.19 20.41 -18.67
N PRO A 39 7.10 19.44 -18.87
CA PRO A 39 7.78 18.72 -17.78
C PRO A 39 8.56 19.66 -16.86
N LEU A 40 9.17 20.72 -17.40
CA LEU A 40 9.91 21.70 -16.59
C LEU A 40 8.98 22.48 -15.64
N ALA A 41 7.83 22.96 -16.13
CA ALA A 41 6.86 23.65 -15.28
C ALA A 41 6.28 22.71 -14.22
N GLY A 42 5.97 21.47 -14.60
CA GLY A 42 5.52 20.43 -13.66
C GLY A 42 6.55 20.10 -12.59
N LEU A 43 7.83 20.01 -12.97
CA LEU A 43 8.94 19.79 -12.03
C LEU A 43 9.07 20.96 -11.05
N LEU A 44 9.05 22.21 -11.53
CA LEU A 44 9.13 23.40 -10.67
C LEU A 44 8.00 23.44 -9.64
N ILE A 45 6.76 23.22 -10.07
CA ILE A 45 5.60 23.17 -9.15
C ILE A 45 5.76 22.02 -8.16
N THR A 46 6.21 20.85 -8.62
CA THR A 46 6.41 19.68 -7.75
C THR A 46 7.48 19.97 -6.69
N MET A 47 8.61 20.56 -7.09
CA MET A 47 9.68 20.94 -6.16
C MET A 47 9.22 22.01 -5.18
N LEU A 48 8.45 23.00 -5.61
CA LEU A 48 7.90 24.04 -4.73
C LEU A 48 7.03 23.44 -3.61
N CYS A 49 6.28 22.39 -3.91
CA CYS A 49 5.45 21.71 -2.91
C CYS A 49 6.22 20.71 -2.04
N VAL A 50 7.17 19.95 -2.61
CA VAL A 50 7.84 18.84 -1.92
C VAL A 50 9.06 19.31 -1.12
N ALA A 51 9.81 20.29 -1.64
CA ALA A 51 11.07 20.73 -1.04
C ALA A 51 10.94 21.26 0.40
N PRO A 52 9.90 22.03 0.79
CA PRO A 52 9.79 22.54 2.16
C PRO A 52 9.80 21.44 3.21
N TRP A 53 9.09 20.34 2.94
CA TRP A 53 9.06 19.18 3.85
C TRP A 53 10.39 18.42 3.84
N LEU A 54 10.96 18.16 2.65
CA LEU A 54 12.26 17.47 2.53
C LEU A 54 13.40 18.22 3.22
N ILE A 55 13.44 19.54 3.10
CA ILE A 55 14.41 20.39 3.78
C ILE A 55 14.20 20.29 5.29
N SER A 56 12.95 20.42 5.75
CA SER A 56 12.62 20.38 7.18
C SER A 56 13.01 19.05 7.83
N ILE A 57 12.69 17.91 7.21
CA ILE A 57 13.03 16.59 7.76
C ILE A 57 14.54 16.34 7.71
N THR A 58 15.24 16.84 6.68
CA THR A 58 16.71 16.71 6.60
C THR A 58 17.37 17.46 7.74
N ILE A 59 16.95 18.69 8.02
CA ILE A 59 17.47 19.49 9.14
C ILE A 59 17.14 18.83 10.48
N LYS A 60 15.90 18.39 10.69
CA LYS A 60 15.47 17.78 11.96
C LYS A 60 16.14 16.44 12.26
N SER A 61 16.44 15.65 11.22
CA SER A 61 17.07 14.33 11.36
C SER A 61 18.59 14.36 11.24
N ASN A 62 19.21 15.53 11.00
CA ASN A 62 20.63 15.65 10.62
C ASN A 62 21.03 14.69 9.48
N GLY A 63 20.12 14.50 8.52
CA GLY A 63 20.32 13.61 7.37
C GLY A 63 20.08 12.11 7.63
N ALA A 64 19.88 11.66 8.88
CA ALA A 64 19.65 10.25 9.20
C ALA A 64 18.43 9.65 8.48
N PHE A 65 17.41 10.47 8.21
CA PHE A 65 16.22 10.08 7.46
C PHE A 65 16.55 9.45 6.10
N TRP A 66 17.53 10.00 5.36
CA TRP A 66 17.86 9.51 4.02
C TRP A 66 18.46 8.10 4.06
N LEU A 67 19.30 7.82 5.05
CA LEU A 67 19.92 6.51 5.23
C LEU A 67 18.87 5.44 5.57
N GLU A 68 17.92 5.80 6.45
CA GLU A 68 16.85 4.91 6.87
C GLU A 68 15.81 4.71 5.76
N SER A 69 15.34 5.79 5.12
CA SER A 69 14.27 5.72 4.12
C SER A 69 14.73 5.24 2.74
N ILE A 70 15.82 5.78 2.18
CA ILE A 70 16.29 5.33 0.86
C ILE A 70 17.08 4.04 0.98
N GLY A 71 18.02 3.98 1.93
CA GLY A 71 18.93 2.86 2.09
C GLY A 71 18.23 1.63 2.63
N LYS A 72 17.73 1.71 3.87
CA LYS A 72 17.12 0.55 4.52
C LYS A 72 15.71 0.28 4.01
N ASP A 73 14.84 1.27 3.89
CA ASP A 73 13.43 0.99 3.57
C ASP A 73 13.20 0.73 2.07
N MET A 74 13.64 1.63 1.18
CA MET A 74 13.38 1.47 -0.25
C MET A 74 14.31 0.47 -0.93
N LEU A 75 15.64 0.62 -0.79
CA LEU A 75 16.60 -0.19 -1.54
C LEU A 75 16.63 -1.64 -1.06
N SER A 76 16.53 -1.90 0.24
CA SER A 76 16.49 -3.28 0.74
C SER A 76 15.21 -4.03 0.32
N LYS A 77 14.06 -3.36 0.24
CA LYS A 77 12.81 -3.98 -0.25
C LYS A 77 12.90 -4.37 -1.72
N VAL A 78 13.64 -3.62 -2.52
CA VAL A 78 13.88 -3.93 -3.94
C VAL A 78 14.97 -5.00 -4.10
N ALA A 79 16.03 -4.95 -3.28
CA ALA A 79 17.22 -5.78 -3.48
C ALA A 79 17.18 -7.14 -2.76
N SER A 80 16.60 -7.22 -1.56
CA SER A 80 16.79 -8.38 -0.68
C SER A 80 15.50 -9.06 -0.22
N GLY A 81 14.31 -8.59 -0.65
CA GLY A 81 13.03 -9.23 -0.29
C GLY A 81 12.88 -9.43 1.21
N GLN A 82 13.06 -8.36 2.01
CA GLN A 82 13.14 -8.41 3.47
C GLN A 82 11.94 -9.07 4.19
N GLU A 83 10.80 -9.21 3.53
CA GLU A 83 9.65 -9.95 4.06
C GLU A 83 9.86 -11.44 3.77
N SER A 84 10.12 -12.23 4.82
CA SER A 84 10.50 -13.66 4.75
C SER A 84 9.56 -14.58 3.96
N HIS A 85 8.39 -14.12 3.51
CA HIS A 85 7.41 -14.87 2.73
C HIS A 85 6.92 -14.06 1.51
N GLY A 86 7.78 -13.94 0.50
CA GLY A 86 7.36 -13.37 -0.79
C GLY A 86 6.23 -14.20 -1.41
N LEU A 87 5.07 -13.59 -1.64
CA LEU A 87 3.96 -14.25 -2.34
C LEU A 87 4.41 -14.73 -3.74
N PRO A 88 3.91 -15.88 -4.23
CA PRO A 88 4.31 -16.42 -5.53
C PRO A 88 3.86 -15.50 -6.68
N PRO A 89 4.44 -15.65 -7.89
CA PRO A 89 3.92 -15.01 -9.09
C PRO A 89 2.44 -15.33 -9.30
N GLY A 90 1.64 -14.32 -9.69
CA GLY A 90 0.19 -14.38 -9.80
C GLY A 90 -0.55 -13.98 -8.52
N ALA A 91 0.14 -13.68 -7.41
CA ALA A 91 -0.51 -13.35 -6.16
C ALA A 91 -1.36 -12.07 -6.24
N HIS A 92 -0.87 -11.01 -6.89
CA HIS A 92 -1.72 -9.82 -7.07
C HIS A 92 -2.94 -10.11 -7.93
N LEU A 93 -2.83 -11.05 -8.88
CA LEU A 93 -3.96 -11.44 -9.72
C LEU A 93 -5.01 -12.18 -8.88
N GLY A 94 -4.60 -13.09 -8.00
CA GLY A 94 -5.50 -13.72 -7.03
C GLY A 94 -6.16 -12.69 -6.11
N LEU A 95 -5.36 -11.76 -5.57
CA LEU A 95 -5.84 -10.68 -4.70
C LEU A 95 -6.78 -9.71 -5.43
N LEU A 96 -6.61 -9.48 -6.73
CA LEU A 96 -7.52 -8.65 -7.53
C LEU A 96 -8.97 -9.14 -7.41
N PHE A 97 -9.19 -10.46 -7.43
CA PHE A 97 -10.52 -11.02 -7.34
C PHE A 97 -11.21 -10.71 -6.01
N ILE A 98 -10.44 -10.58 -4.94
CA ILE A 98 -10.92 -10.28 -3.59
C ILE A 98 -11.06 -8.76 -3.43
N LEU A 99 -10.01 -8.02 -3.74
CA LEU A 99 -9.91 -6.58 -3.52
C LEU A 99 -10.78 -5.75 -4.48
N PHE A 100 -11.17 -6.32 -5.62
CA PHE A 100 -12.05 -5.67 -6.58
C PHE A 100 -13.52 -6.03 -6.39
N LEU A 101 -13.88 -6.81 -5.35
CA LEU A 101 -15.26 -6.93 -4.92
C LEU A 101 -15.79 -5.54 -4.50
N PRO A 102 -17.05 -5.21 -4.82
CA PRO A 102 -18.07 -6.04 -5.49
C PRO A 102 -17.96 -6.10 -7.03
N ALA A 103 -17.09 -5.30 -7.64
CA ALA A 103 -17.06 -5.05 -9.09
C ALA A 103 -16.43 -6.19 -9.93
N ILE A 104 -16.50 -7.43 -9.46
CA ILE A 104 -15.91 -8.58 -10.15
C ILE A 104 -16.57 -8.90 -11.48
N VAL A 105 -17.90 -8.80 -11.57
CA VAL A 105 -18.61 -9.03 -12.83
C VAL A 105 -18.29 -7.93 -13.86
N PRO A 106 -18.31 -6.63 -13.49
CA PRO A 106 -17.76 -5.58 -14.34
C PRO A 106 -16.29 -5.79 -14.77
N LEU A 107 -15.44 -6.36 -13.91
CA LEU A 107 -14.02 -6.62 -14.22
C LEU A 107 -13.87 -7.51 -15.46
N PHE A 108 -14.62 -8.61 -15.54
CA PHE A 108 -14.58 -9.52 -16.70
C PHE A 108 -15.04 -8.85 -17.98
N HIS A 109 -16.04 -7.96 -17.89
CA HIS A 109 -16.46 -7.15 -19.03
C HIS A 109 -15.36 -6.17 -19.45
N GLY A 110 -14.70 -5.53 -18.48
CA GLY A 110 -13.54 -4.66 -18.70
C GLY A 110 -12.41 -5.36 -19.43
N LEU A 111 -12.06 -6.59 -19.01
CA LEU A 111 -11.00 -7.39 -19.64
C LEU A 111 -11.34 -7.71 -21.10
N ARG A 112 -12.57 -8.20 -21.37
CA ARG A 112 -13.03 -8.51 -22.73
C ARG A 112 -13.09 -7.27 -23.61
N TYR A 113 -13.57 -6.15 -23.06
CA TYR A 113 -13.64 -4.87 -23.76
C TYR A 113 -12.24 -4.37 -24.11
N GLY A 114 -11.34 -4.29 -23.13
CA GLY A 114 -9.97 -3.82 -23.33
C GLY A 114 -9.20 -4.63 -24.37
N TRP A 115 -9.39 -5.96 -24.41
CA TRP A 115 -8.79 -6.79 -25.46
C TRP A 115 -9.30 -6.46 -26.87
N ARG A 116 -10.62 -6.24 -27.00
CA ARG A 116 -11.28 -5.94 -28.28
C ARG A 116 -10.97 -4.53 -28.79
N THR A 117 -10.87 -3.57 -27.90
CA THR A 117 -10.66 -2.15 -28.21
C THR A 117 -9.22 -1.70 -27.97
N ARG A 118 -8.25 -2.62 -27.93
CA ARG A 118 -6.83 -2.32 -27.66
C ARG A 118 -6.17 -1.35 -28.65
N GLN A 119 -6.82 -1.06 -29.77
CA GLN A 119 -6.37 -0.06 -30.75
C GLN A 119 -6.93 1.35 -30.47
N ASP A 120 -7.96 1.47 -29.61
CA ASP A 120 -8.56 2.76 -29.26
C ASP A 120 -7.64 3.52 -28.30
N ARG A 121 -7.48 4.84 -28.51
CA ARG A 121 -6.55 5.67 -27.73
C ARG A 121 -6.84 5.66 -26.23
N ILE A 122 -8.12 5.65 -25.85
CA ILE A 122 -8.54 5.61 -24.43
C ILE A 122 -8.14 4.28 -23.81
N THR A 123 -8.43 3.16 -24.49
CA THR A 123 -8.06 1.82 -24.03
C THR A 123 -6.55 1.67 -23.95
N GLN A 124 -5.80 2.17 -24.93
CA GLN A 124 -4.33 2.17 -24.90
C GLN A 124 -3.79 2.93 -23.68
N PHE A 125 -4.35 4.10 -23.36
CA PHE A 125 -3.98 4.84 -22.15
C PHE A 125 -4.26 4.04 -20.87
N LEU A 126 -5.44 3.43 -20.75
CA LEU A 126 -5.80 2.62 -19.58
C LEU A 126 -4.90 1.38 -19.46
N LEU A 127 -4.61 0.68 -20.57
CA LEU A 127 -3.71 -0.47 -20.57
C LEU A 127 -2.25 -0.06 -20.29
N ALA A 128 -1.80 1.09 -20.77
CA ALA A 128 -0.50 1.66 -20.47
C ALA A 128 -0.36 2.06 -18.99
N TRP A 129 -1.46 2.34 -18.30
CA TRP A 129 -1.47 2.55 -16.85
C TRP A 129 -1.46 1.22 -16.11
N ILE A 130 -2.31 0.28 -16.50
CA ILE A 130 -2.49 -1.00 -15.80
C ILE A 130 -1.26 -1.90 -15.97
N ILE A 131 -0.91 -2.25 -17.21
CA ILE A 131 0.00 -3.37 -17.51
C ILE A 131 1.41 -3.14 -16.96
N PRO A 132 2.15 -2.06 -17.32
CA PRO A 132 3.53 -1.94 -16.90
C PRO A 132 3.65 -1.75 -15.38
N THR A 133 2.73 -0.98 -14.78
CA THR A 133 2.68 -0.79 -13.32
C THR A 133 2.44 -2.12 -12.61
N TRP A 134 1.49 -2.92 -13.11
CA TRP A 134 1.20 -4.23 -12.57
C TRP A 134 2.40 -5.17 -12.65
N LEU A 135 3.05 -5.24 -13.82
CA LEU A 135 4.22 -6.10 -14.03
C LEU A 135 5.35 -5.73 -13.08
N ILE A 136 5.64 -4.44 -12.89
CA ILE A 136 6.69 -4.02 -11.96
C ILE A 136 6.41 -4.54 -10.55
N PHE A 137 5.20 -4.34 -10.01
CA PHE A 137 4.84 -4.85 -8.69
C PHE A 137 4.74 -6.38 -8.61
N GLU A 138 4.39 -7.05 -9.71
CA GLU A 138 4.37 -8.51 -9.75
C GLU A 138 5.79 -9.10 -9.70
N PHE A 139 6.78 -8.37 -10.21
CA PHE A 139 8.18 -8.77 -10.20
C PHE A 139 8.98 -8.22 -9.01
N THR A 140 8.40 -7.40 -8.13
CA THR A 140 9.08 -7.03 -6.89
C THR A 140 9.19 -8.23 -5.94
N PRO A 141 10.34 -8.44 -5.28
CA PRO A 141 10.52 -9.54 -4.33
C PRO A 141 9.52 -9.47 -3.16
N THR A 142 9.39 -8.29 -2.56
CA THR A 142 8.36 -8.01 -1.56
C THR A 142 7.03 -7.75 -2.26
N LYS A 143 6.01 -8.57 -2.00
CA LYS A 143 4.66 -8.39 -2.52
C LYS A 143 3.69 -8.09 -1.39
N LEU A 144 3.26 -6.84 -1.26
CA LEU A 144 2.17 -6.48 -0.35
C LEU A 144 0.87 -6.32 -1.12
N PRO A 145 -0.28 -6.77 -0.56
CA PRO A 145 -1.56 -6.76 -1.28
C PRO A 145 -1.96 -5.41 -1.87
N HIS A 146 -1.53 -4.32 -1.24
CA HIS A 146 -1.91 -2.97 -1.60
C HIS A 146 -0.98 -2.31 -2.64
N TYR A 147 0.06 -3.01 -3.14
CA TYR A 147 1.01 -2.43 -4.10
C TYR A 147 0.37 -2.09 -5.43
N THR A 148 -0.57 -2.90 -5.90
CA THR A 148 -1.26 -2.68 -7.17
C THR A 148 -2.40 -1.66 -7.09
N LEU A 149 -2.76 -1.13 -5.91
CA LEU A 149 -3.82 -0.12 -5.76
C LEU A 149 -3.74 1.06 -6.75
N PRO A 150 -2.56 1.59 -7.13
CA PRO A 150 -2.47 2.65 -8.14
C PRO A 150 -3.04 2.30 -9.51
N THR A 151 -3.22 1.01 -9.86
CA THR A 151 -3.83 0.57 -11.12
C THR A 151 -5.35 0.44 -11.05
N TYR A 152 -5.93 0.38 -9.84
CA TYR A 152 -7.37 0.12 -9.64
C TYR A 152 -8.28 1.19 -10.26
N PRO A 153 -7.95 2.50 -10.24
CA PRO A 153 -8.73 3.49 -10.96
C PRO A 153 -8.83 3.21 -12.46
N ALA A 154 -7.73 2.81 -13.10
CA ALA A 154 -7.73 2.47 -14.53
C ALA A 154 -8.53 1.20 -14.82
N ILE A 155 -8.43 0.18 -13.96
CA ILE A 155 -9.23 -1.05 -14.04
C ILE A 155 -10.73 -0.72 -13.90
N ALA A 156 -11.09 0.12 -12.93
CA ALA A 156 -12.45 0.57 -12.70
C ALA A 156 -13.02 1.36 -13.87
N LEU A 157 -12.23 2.27 -14.47
CA LEU A 157 -12.63 3.01 -15.66
C LEU A 157 -12.86 2.07 -16.85
N LEU A 158 -11.96 1.10 -17.08
CA LEU A 158 -12.10 0.13 -18.17
C LEU A 158 -13.36 -0.74 -17.98
N ALA A 159 -13.60 -1.20 -16.75
CA ALA A 159 -14.80 -1.94 -16.39
C ALA A 159 -16.07 -1.09 -16.57
N ALA A 160 -16.07 0.18 -16.14
CA ALA A 160 -17.19 1.11 -16.26
C ALA A 160 -17.55 1.38 -17.73
N ILE A 161 -16.55 1.62 -18.58
CA ILE A 161 -16.76 1.77 -20.03
C ILE A 161 -17.38 0.49 -20.60
N ALA A 162 -16.87 -0.68 -20.23
CA ALA A 162 -17.37 -1.95 -20.73
C ALA A 162 -18.84 -2.19 -20.37
N ILE A 163 -19.22 -2.00 -19.10
CA ILE A 163 -20.62 -2.19 -18.66
C ILE A 163 -21.57 -1.16 -19.27
N SER A 164 -21.10 0.06 -19.57
CA SER A 164 -21.92 1.07 -20.26
C SER A 164 -22.33 0.67 -21.68
N LYS A 165 -21.65 -0.32 -22.27
CA LYS A 165 -21.96 -0.87 -23.60
C LYS A 165 -22.85 -2.11 -23.55
N VAL A 166 -23.19 -2.60 -22.36
CA VAL A 166 -24.05 -3.77 -22.19
C VAL A 166 -25.42 -3.33 -21.68
N ASN A 167 -26.49 -3.89 -22.23
CA ASN A 167 -27.86 -3.63 -21.79
C ASN A 167 -28.17 -4.40 -20.50
N TRP A 168 -27.60 -3.96 -19.37
CA TRP A 168 -27.95 -4.53 -18.07
C TRP A 168 -29.29 -3.97 -17.59
N SER A 169 -30.16 -4.85 -17.09
CA SER A 169 -31.31 -4.39 -16.32
C SER A 169 -30.84 -3.69 -15.05
N ALA A 170 -31.56 -2.66 -14.61
CA ALA A 170 -31.25 -1.95 -13.36
C ALA A 170 -31.19 -2.91 -12.15
N ARG A 171 -32.00 -3.97 -12.16
CA ARG A 171 -31.98 -5.03 -11.15
C ARG A 171 -30.64 -5.77 -11.13
N ASN A 172 -30.11 -6.16 -12.29
CA ASN A 172 -28.85 -6.92 -12.36
C ASN A 172 -27.66 -6.07 -11.91
N VAL A 173 -27.63 -4.78 -12.26
CA VAL A 173 -26.62 -3.84 -11.74
C VAL A 173 -26.71 -3.79 -10.21
N ARG A 174 -27.90 -3.54 -9.66
CA ARG A 174 -28.08 -3.47 -8.20
C ARG A 174 -27.62 -4.75 -7.51
N LEU A 175 -28.01 -5.93 -8.01
CA LEU A 175 -27.61 -7.20 -7.40
C LEU A 175 -26.09 -7.42 -7.45
N CYS A 176 -25.44 -7.10 -8.59
CA CYS A 176 -23.99 -7.27 -8.72
C CYS A 176 -23.18 -6.42 -7.74
N PHE A 177 -23.69 -5.25 -7.35
CA PHE A 177 -23.01 -4.39 -6.37
C PHE A 177 -23.51 -4.59 -4.94
N ALA A 178 -24.82 -4.64 -4.73
CA ALA A 178 -25.42 -4.70 -3.40
C ALA A 178 -25.14 -6.01 -2.67
N VAL A 179 -25.17 -7.16 -3.36
CA VAL A 179 -24.95 -8.46 -2.72
C VAL A 179 -23.53 -8.59 -2.17
N PRO A 180 -22.45 -8.33 -2.95
CA PRO A 180 -21.11 -8.46 -2.40
C PRO A 180 -20.76 -7.33 -1.42
N ILE A 181 -21.34 -6.13 -1.55
CA ILE A 181 -21.21 -5.07 -0.53
C ILE A 181 -21.83 -5.53 0.79
N ALA A 182 -23.07 -6.02 0.76
CA ALA A 182 -23.76 -6.50 1.96
C ALA A 182 -22.99 -7.67 2.60
N LEU A 183 -22.46 -8.59 1.78
CA LEU A 183 -21.60 -9.67 2.26
C LEU A 183 -20.32 -9.14 2.89
N ALA A 184 -19.61 -8.22 2.23
CA ALA A 184 -18.38 -7.63 2.75
C ALA A 184 -18.61 -6.89 4.07
N LEU A 185 -19.70 -6.13 4.17
CA LEU A 185 -20.10 -5.46 5.41
C LEU A 185 -20.43 -6.47 6.50
N ALA A 186 -21.20 -7.51 6.21
CA ALA A 186 -21.52 -8.56 7.18
C ALA A 186 -20.26 -9.28 7.69
N LEU A 187 -19.31 -9.59 6.80
CA LEU A 187 -18.03 -10.19 7.17
C LEU A 187 -17.17 -9.26 8.02
N ASN A 188 -17.10 -7.98 7.68
CA ASN A 188 -16.36 -6.99 8.48
C ASN A 188 -16.98 -6.79 9.86
N ILE A 189 -18.31 -6.71 9.96
CA ILE A 189 -19.02 -6.61 11.24
C ILE A 189 -18.76 -7.85 12.10
N LYS A 190 -18.82 -9.05 11.53
CA LYS A 190 -18.46 -10.29 12.24
C LYS A 190 -17.01 -10.30 12.69
N PHE A 191 -16.10 -9.86 11.82
CA PHE A 191 -14.68 -9.79 12.16
C PHE A 191 -14.45 -8.83 13.33
N LEU A 192 -14.97 -7.60 13.26
CA LEU A 192 -14.79 -6.59 14.31
C LEU A 192 -15.53 -6.91 15.61
N GLY A 193 -16.71 -7.53 15.54
CA GLY A 193 -17.55 -7.77 16.73
C GLY A 193 -17.27 -9.09 17.45
N ILE A 194 -16.76 -10.10 16.75
CA ILE A 194 -16.64 -11.46 17.30
C ILE A 194 -15.22 -12.00 17.15
N ILE A 195 -14.63 -11.93 15.95
CA ILE A 195 -13.36 -12.62 15.69
C ILE A 195 -12.18 -11.82 16.25
N GLY A 196 -12.01 -10.58 15.80
CA GLY A 196 -10.91 -9.69 16.17
C GLY A 196 -10.74 -9.56 17.69
N PRO A 197 -11.78 -9.21 18.47
CA PRO A 197 -11.65 -9.05 19.93
C PRO A 197 -11.30 -10.34 20.68
N ASN A 198 -11.61 -11.51 20.11
CA ASN A 198 -11.42 -12.81 20.75
C ASN A 198 -10.19 -13.56 20.22
N LEU A 199 -9.38 -12.96 19.36
CA LEU A 199 -8.10 -13.51 18.91
C LEU A 199 -6.99 -13.05 19.89
N PRO A 200 -6.51 -13.90 20.81
CA PRO A 200 -5.49 -13.50 21.80
C PRO A 200 -4.18 -13.07 21.14
N GLU A 201 -3.83 -13.64 19.99
CA GLU A 201 -2.64 -13.28 19.21
C GLU A 201 -2.67 -11.83 18.67
N PHE A 202 -3.85 -11.20 18.58
CA PHE A 202 -4.00 -9.84 18.07
C PHE A 202 -3.82 -8.74 19.12
N TRP A 203 -3.87 -9.07 20.42
CA TRP A 203 -3.93 -8.08 21.51
C TRP A 203 -2.83 -8.29 22.56
N LEU A 204 -1.62 -8.60 22.10
CA LEU A 204 -0.47 -8.92 22.96
C LEU A 204 -0.19 -7.85 24.03
N ALA A 205 -0.25 -6.55 23.71
CA ALA A 205 0.01 -5.53 24.73
C ALA A 205 -1.12 -5.41 25.76
N LYS A 206 -2.36 -5.71 25.38
CA LYS A 206 -3.50 -5.70 26.30
C LYS A 206 -3.41 -6.88 27.26
N ASP A 207 -3.10 -8.06 26.75
CA ASP A 207 -2.94 -9.27 27.56
C ASP A 207 -1.70 -9.15 28.47
N LEU A 208 -0.61 -8.57 27.96
CA LEU A 208 0.57 -8.23 28.75
C LEU A 208 0.20 -7.27 29.90
N ARG A 209 -0.53 -6.18 29.60
CA ARG A 209 -0.97 -5.23 30.63
C ARG A 209 -1.83 -5.90 31.70
N GLN A 210 -2.79 -6.73 31.29
CA GLN A 210 -3.65 -7.46 32.23
C GLN A 210 -2.84 -8.42 33.12
N THR A 211 -1.86 -9.11 32.53
CA THR A 211 -0.97 -10.02 33.27
C THR A 211 -0.09 -9.27 34.26
N LEU A 212 0.45 -8.12 33.88
CA LEU A 212 1.24 -7.26 34.77
C LEU A 212 0.39 -6.73 35.93
N VAL A 213 -0.85 -6.28 35.67
CA VAL A 213 -1.79 -5.88 36.73
C VAL A 213 -2.10 -7.04 37.66
N ALA A 214 -2.38 -8.23 37.12
CA ALA A 214 -2.69 -9.43 37.92
C ALA A 214 -1.51 -9.90 38.79
N ARG A 215 -0.28 -9.55 38.43
CA ARG A 215 0.94 -9.86 39.19
C ARG A 215 1.44 -8.71 40.07
N ASP A 216 0.69 -7.61 40.15
CA ASP A 216 1.09 -6.38 40.86
C ASP A 216 2.42 -5.77 40.34
N MET A 217 2.66 -5.91 39.04
CA MET A 217 3.86 -5.44 38.32
C MET A 217 3.55 -4.34 37.31
N ALA A 218 2.33 -3.80 37.30
CA ALA A 218 1.87 -2.85 36.29
C ALA A 218 2.69 -1.54 36.25
N ASP A 219 3.25 -1.11 37.37
CA ASP A 219 3.99 0.15 37.46
C ASP A 219 5.52 -0.05 37.48
N GLN A 220 5.97 -1.30 37.35
CA GLN A 220 7.39 -1.64 37.24
C GLN A 220 7.95 -1.18 35.88
N PRO A 221 9.25 -0.88 35.80
CA PRO A 221 9.94 -0.69 34.52
C PRO A 221 9.70 -1.88 33.57
N LEU A 222 9.36 -1.60 32.32
CA LEU A 222 9.05 -2.61 31.31
C LEU A 222 9.92 -2.41 30.08
N ALA A 223 10.57 -3.48 29.63
CA ALA A 223 11.19 -3.54 28.31
C ALA A 223 10.64 -4.69 27.48
N ILE A 224 10.44 -4.41 26.19
CA ILE A 224 9.99 -5.39 25.21
C ILE A 224 11.13 -5.57 24.22
N VAL A 225 11.59 -6.82 24.07
CA VAL A 225 12.71 -7.18 23.20
C VAL A 225 12.17 -7.91 21.97
N GLY A 226 12.60 -7.49 20.78
CA GLY A 226 12.19 -8.11 19.52
C GLY A 226 10.92 -7.50 18.96
N TYR A 227 9.80 -8.24 18.98
CA TYR A 227 8.54 -7.73 18.45
C TYR A 227 7.79 -6.89 19.50
N ALA A 228 7.52 -5.64 19.16
CA ALA A 228 6.66 -4.75 19.93
C ALA A 228 5.54 -4.21 19.05
N GLU A 229 4.29 -4.43 19.44
CA GLU A 229 3.16 -3.82 18.76
C GLU A 229 3.05 -2.31 19.10
N PRO A 230 2.52 -1.47 18.20
CA PRO A 230 2.44 -0.02 18.42
C PRO A 230 1.67 0.39 19.69
N SER A 231 0.68 -0.41 20.09
CA SER A 231 -0.14 -0.21 21.29
C SER A 231 0.62 -0.44 22.59
N ALA A 232 1.79 -1.08 22.57
CA ALA A 232 2.52 -1.46 23.77
C ALA A 232 2.87 -0.27 24.67
N VAL A 233 3.37 0.82 24.09
CA VAL A 233 3.72 2.03 24.84
C VAL A 233 2.46 2.76 25.34
N PHE A 234 1.36 2.69 24.58
CA PHE A 234 0.10 3.32 24.96
C PHE A 234 -0.58 2.63 26.15
N LEU A 235 -0.58 1.28 26.16
CA LEU A 235 -1.24 0.49 27.20
C LEU A 235 -0.37 0.27 28.44
N ASN A 236 0.95 0.21 28.28
CA ASN A 236 1.89 -0.06 29.39
C ASN A 236 2.66 1.19 29.85
N GLY A 237 2.43 2.34 29.23
CA GLY A 237 2.97 3.63 29.62
C GLY A 237 4.23 4.04 28.86
N THR A 238 4.49 5.35 28.82
CA THR A 238 5.57 5.98 28.04
C THR A 238 6.99 5.63 28.50
N LYS A 239 7.12 5.00 29.67
CA LYS A 239 8.40 4.48 30.18
C LYS A 239 8.76 3.11 29.59
N THR A 240 7.86 2.48 28.83
CA THR A 240 8.12 1.19 28.17
C THR A 240 9.26 1.34 27.16
N GLN A 241 10.33 0.57 27.34
CA GLN A 241 11.46 0.55 26.42
C GLN A 241 11.26 -0.51 25.33
N LEU A 242 11.42 -0.10 24.07
CA LEU A 242 11.37 -1.00 22.92
C LEU A 242 12.80 -1.28 22.46
N LEU A 243 13.29 -2.48 22.72
CA LEU A 243 14.68 -2.88 22.49
C LEU A 243 14.78 -3.71 21.22
N ALA A 244 15.75 -3.38 20.38
CA ALA A 244 15.89 -3.97 19.05
C ALA A 244 16.50 -5.38 19.08
N SER A 245 17.21 -5.75 20.15
CA SER A 245 17.90 -7.03 20.25
C SER A 245 18.01 -7.56 21.68
N GLY A 246 18.23 -8.88 21.80
CA GLY A 246 18.51 -9.53 23.08
C GLY A 246 19.78 -8.99 23.77
N GLY A 247 20.75 -8.49 23.00
CA GLY A 247 21.95 -7.85 23.56
C GLY A 247 21.63 -6.55 24.29
N GLU A 248 20.77 -5.71 23.72
CA GLU A 248 20.26 -4.50 24.39
C GLU A 248 19.43 -4.85 25.64
N GLY A 249 18.61 -5.90 25.56
CA GLY A 249 17.86 -6.41 26.70
C GLY A 249 18.75 -6.86 27.86
N ALA A 250 19.80 -7.64 27.58
CA ALA A 250 20.75 -8.07 28.58
C ALA A 250 21.51 -6.90 29.22
N GLY A 251 21.90 -5.90 28.41
CA GLY A 251 22.54 -4.68 28.91
C GLY A 251 21.64 -3.86 29.83
N ALA A 252 20.36 -3.71 29.45
CA ALA A 252 19.38 -2.98 30.25
C ALA A 252 19.13 -3.66 31.62
N LEU A 253 19.04 -4.99 31.66
CA LEU A 253 18.97 -5.77 32.91
C LEU A 253 20.24 -5.62 33.78
N GLN A 254 21.42 -5.64 33.18
CA GLN A 254 22.69 -5.51 33.92
C GLN A 254 22.89 -4.12 34.52
N SER A 255 22.35 -3.08 33.86
CA SER A 255 22.40 -1.69 34.35
C SER A 255 21.37 -1.35 35.43
N GLY A 256 20.41 -2.24 35.71
CA GLY A 256 19.27 -1.97 36.60
C GLY A 256 18.31 -0.91 36.04
N ALA A 257 18.34 -0.65 34.73
CA ALA A 257 17.45 0.28 34.05
C ALA A 257 16.01 -0.27 33.92
N ILE A 258 15.86 -1.58 34.11
CA ILE A 258 14.64 -2.39 34.13
C ILE A 258 14.82 -3.56 35.08
#